data_AF-A0AAD5SYM1-F1
#
_entry.id   AF-A0AAD5SYM1-F1
#
_cell.length_a   1.000
_cell.length_b   1.000
_cell.length_c   1.000
_cell.angle_alpha   90.00
_cell.angle_beta   90.00
_cell.angle_gamma   90.00
#
_symmetry.space_group_name_H-M   'P 1'
#
loop_
_entity.id
_entity.type
_entity.pdbx_description
1 polymer ?
#
loop_
_entity_poly.entity_id
_entity_poly.type
_entity_poly.pdbx_seq_one_letter_code
_entity_poly.pdbx_strand_id
1 'polypeptide(L)'
;MSMATHNLGYAVVGPVPNVCSFDSDFSVFQNTTTWTDVPIDWPLNNMSPGTQNFVWSIQWGPHFSDTFEFNFWITNADFVYTVGQNVTFADFESTQFCHQPYNASDTTANPNVVPNTTNSTFTVTCNVPARSGHHIIKAEWGRTAPTLERFHCCVDGLFGGTGTVVTTAAVSSTTTTTTTSTTTTTTTKSTTVIATTTNTTTSTATTKSSTTTVQTTIATSTSTGTASKACSAKYGQCGGLNWTGATCCVSSSCSVTNPYYSQCL
;
A
#
# COMPACT_ATOMS: atom_id res chain seq x y z
N MET A 1 -6.72 -2.77 -18.68
CA MET A 1 -6.99 -4.14 -18.19
C MET A 1 -6.71 -4.15 -16.70
N SER A 2 -7.49 -4.88 -15.91
CA SER A 2 -7.27 -4.97 -14.47
C SER A 2 -6.68 -6.33 -14.08
N MET A 3 -5.80 -6.33 -13.08
CA MET A 3 -5.17 -7.53 -12.52
C MET A 3 -5.75 -7.83 -11.14
N ALA A 4 -5.85 -9.10 -10.74
CA ALA A 4 -6.55 -9.49 -9.52
C ALA A 4 -5.61 -9.97 -8.40
N THR A 5 -5.97 -9.67 -7.16
CA THR A 5 -5.43 -10.27 -5.93
C THR A 5 -6.56 -10.68 -5.00
N HIS A 6 -6.24 -11.42 -3.93
CA HIS A 6 -7.19 -11.79 -2.87
C HIS A 6 -6.77 -11.19 -1.52
N ASN A 7 -6.81 -9.86 -1.41
CA ASN A 7 -6.44 -9.10 -0.21
C ASN A 7 -7.15 -7.73 -0.16
N LEU A 8 -6.89 -6.96 0.90
CA LEU A 8 -7.53 -5.65 1.13
C LEU A 8 -6.91 -4.48 0.35
N GLY A 9 -5.94 -4.73 -0.54
CA GLY A 9 -5.34 -3.73 -1.41
C GLY A 9 -4.30 -2.84 -0.75
N TYR A 10 -3.85 -1.83 -1.49
CA TYR A 10 -2.71 -0.99 -1.11
C TYR A 10 -2.87 -0.31 0.25
N ALA A 11 -4.07 0.19 0.57
CA ALA A 11 -4.35 0.89 1.83
C ALA A 11 -4.06 0.04 3.08
N VAL A 12 -4.11 -1.30 2.97
CA VAL A 12 -3.93 -2.22 4.11
C VAL A 12 -2.66 -3.06 3.97
N VAL A 13 -2.38 -3.56 2.77
CA VAL A 13 -1.20 -4.41 2.50
C VAL A 13 0.08 -3.58 2.43
N GLY A 14 -0.02 -2.32 2.02
CA GLY A 14 1.13 -1.44 1.81
C GLY A 14 1.81 -1.66 0.45
N PRO A 15 2.99 -1.04 0.24
CA PRO A 15 3.65 -1.02 -1.05
C PRO A 15 4.19 -2.40 -1.45
N VAL A 16 4.04 -2.74 -2.73
CA VAL A 16 4.61 -3.92 -3.37
C VAL A 16 5.47 -3.50 -4.58
N PRO A 17 6.39 -4.35 -5.07
CA PRO A 17 7.21 -4.05 -6.24
C PRO A 17 6.48 -3.49 -7.47
N ASN A 18 5.35 -4.09 -7.89
CA ASN A 18 4.63 -3.65 -9.08
C ASN A 18 3.38 -2.84 -8.72
N VAL A 19 3.30 -1.58 -9.17
CA VAL A 19 2.21 -0.68 -8.76
C VAL A 19 0.88 -1.02 -9.44
N CYS A 20 0.89 -1.20 -10.76
CA CYS A 20 -0.32 -1.26 -11.58
C CYS A 20 -0.98 -2.63 -11.54
N SER A 21 -0.18 -3.70 -11.48
CA SER A 21 -0.69 -5.05 -11.23
C SER A 21 -0.83 -5.39 -9.75
N PHE A 22 -0.16 -4.66 -8.86
CA PHE A 22 -0.14 -4.95 -7.43
C PHE A 22 0.36 -6.36 -7.08
N ASP A 23 1.40 -6.82 -7.79
CA ASP A 23 1.91 -8.19 -7.69
C ASP A 23 0.80 -9.24 -7.80
N SER A 24 -0.14 -8.99 -8.72
CA SER A 24 -1.32 -9.84 -8.94
C SER A 24 -1.01 -11.33 -8.97
N ASP A 25 -2.00 -12.14 -8.60
CA ASP A 25 -1.87 -13.60 -8.59
C ASP A 25 -1.34 -14.12 -9.94
N PHE A 26 -1.77 -13.53 -11.05
CA PHE A 26 -1.28 -13.84 -12.39
C PHE A 26 0.23 -13.59 -12.56
N SER A 27 0.74 -12.45 -12.07
CA SER A 27 2.18 -12.12 -12.13
C SER A 27 3.02 -13.11 -11.33
N VAL A 28 2.52 -13.53 -10.17
CA VAL A 28 3.17 -14.51 -9.30
C VAL A 28 3.14 -15.90 -9.94
N PHE A 29 2.00 -16.33 -10.50
CA PHE A 29 1.88 -17.63 -11.15
C PHE A 29 2.73 -17.78 -12.41
N GLN A 30 2.91 -16.71 -13.18
CA GLN A 30 3.73 -16.74 -14.40
C GLN A 30 5.19 -16.38 -14.17
N ASN A 31 5.58 -15.97 -12.95
CA ASN A 31 6.91 -15.44 -12.63
C ASN A 31 7.38 -14.39 -13.65
N THR A 32 6.48 -13.49 -14.04
CA THR A 32 6.75 -12.42 -15.02
C THR A 32 6.19 -11.11 -14.50
N THR A 33 6.90 -10.01 -14.78
CA THR A 33 6.31 -8.68 -14.70
C THR A 33 5.13 -8.66 -15.66
N THR A 34 3.94 -8.44 -15.12
CA THR A 34 2.75 -8.23 -15.94
C THR A 34 3.00 -7.07 -16.88
N TRP A 35 2.57 -7.24 -18.13
CA TRP A 35 2.75 -6.24 -19.18
C TRP A 35 2.21 -4.84 -18.79
N THR A 36 1.31 -4.76 -17.81
CA THR A 36 0.75 -3.54 -17.21
C THR A 36 1.73 -2.68 -16.41
N ASP A 37 2.90 -3.21 -16.04
CA ASP A 37 3.90 -2.49 -15.24
C ASP A 37 5.18 -2.18 -16.03
N VAL A 38 5.18 -2.48 -17.33
CA VAL A 38 6.33 -2.21 -18.19
C VAL A 38 6.40 -0.69 -18.43
N PRO A 39 7.56 -0.03 -18.20
CA PRO A 39 7.68 1.43 -18.31
C PRO A 39 7.85 1.88 -19.77
N ILE A 40 6.82 1.70 -20.59
CA ILE A 40 6.77 2.15 -21.98
C ILE A 40 6.08 3.51 -22.12
N ASP A 41 6.03 4.06 -23.34
CA ASP A 41 5.21 5.22 -23.63
C ASP A 41 3.72 4.81 -23.71
N TRP A 42 3.05 4.82 -22.56
CA TRP A 42 1.65 4.40 -22.45
C TRP A 42 0.71 5.42 -23.11
N PRO A 43 -0.36 4.96 -23.81
CA PRO A 43 -1.36 5.87 -24.36
C PRO A 43 -2.00 6.76 -23.28
N LEU A 44 -1.98 8.07 -23.52
CA LEU A 44 -2.50 9.04 -22.57
C LEU A 44 -3.98 9.36 -22.82
N ASN A 45 -4.74 9.43 -21.73
CA ASN A 45 -6.08 9.98 -21.74
C ASN A 45 -6.00 11.48 -21.44
N ASN A 46 -6.64 12.33 -22.24
CA ASN A 46 -6.77 13.74 -21.84
C ASN A 46 -7.62 13.82 -20.57
N MET A 47 -7.05 14.39 -19.51
CA MET A 47 -7.71 14.52 -18.21
C MET A 47 -7.72 15.96 -17.75
N SER A 48 -8.77 16.33 -17.02
CA SER A 48 -8.85 17.60 -16.33
C SER A 48 -9.06 17.36 -14.83
N PRO A 49 -8.61 18.28 -13.96
CA PRO A 49 -8.91 18.19 -12.55
C PRO A 49 -10.39 18.50 -12.28
N GLY A 50 -10.81 18.30 -11.04
CA GLY A 50 -12.20 18.48 -10.64
C GLY A 50 -13.00 17.17 -10.72
N THR A 51 -14.32 17.29 -10.73
CA THR A 51 -15.22 16.14 -10.76
C THR A 51 -15.08 15.35 -12.07
N GLN A 52 -14.61 14.12 -11.97
CA GLN A 52 -14.49 13.17 -13.07
C GLN A 52 -15.25 11.88 -12.77
N ASN A 53 -15.68 11.20 -13.84
CA ASN A 53 -16.32 9.91 -13.77
C ASN A 53 -15.38 8.82 -14.30
N PHE A 54 -15.06 7.86 -13.44
CA PHE A 54 -14.31 6.66 -13.77
C PHE A 54 -15.29 5.51 -14.03
N VAL A 55 -15.18 4.86 -15.19
CA VAL A 55 -16.06 3.74 -15.54
C VAL A 55 -15.30 2.43 -15.42
N TRP A 56 -15.72 1.59 -14.49
CA TRP A 56 -15.25 0.22 -14.39
C TRP A 56 -16.15 -0.69 -15.22
N SER A 57 -15.60 -1.30 -16.26
CA SER A 57 -16.28 -2.37 -17.01
C SER A 57 -15.97 -3.72 -16.37
N ILE A 58 -17.02 -4.42 -15.96
CA ILE A 58 -16.95 -5.68 -15.22
C ILE A 58 -17.61 -6.84 -15.98
N GLN A 59 -17.70 -6.72 -17.30
CA GLN A 59 -18.38 -7.67 -18.19
C GLN A 59 -17.92 -9.13 -18.03
N TRP A 60 -16.66 -9.35 -17.64
CA TRP A 60 -16.06 -10.67 -17.50
C TRP A 60 -16.19 -11.27 -16.10
N GLY A 61 -16.81 -10.55 -15.17
CA GLY A 61 -17.06 -10.95 -13.79
C GLY A 61 -17.94 -9.91 -13.09
N PRO A 62 -19.26 -9.87 -13.38
CA PRO A 62 -20.15 -8.79 -12.94
C PRO A 62 -20.53 -8.91 -11.46
N HIS A 63 -19.56 -8.74 -10.57
CA HIS A 63 -19.66 -8.91 -9.12
C HIS A 63 -20.33 -7.72 -8.43
N PHE A 64 -21.58 -7.41 -8.79
CA PHE A 64 -22.33 -6.31 -8.17
C PHE A 64 -22.73 -6.59 -6.72
N SER A 65 -23.10 -7.83 -6.39
CA SER A 65 -23.72 -8.20 -5.12
C SER A 65 -22.78 -8.14 -3.91
N ASP A 66 -21.48 -8.20 -4.15
CA ASP A 66 -20.44 -8.23 -3.13
C ASP A 66 -19.29 -7.24 -3.42
N THR A 67 -19.52 -6.28 -4.32
CA THR A 67 -18.65 -5.10 -4.43
C THR A 67 -18.65 -4.35 -3.10
N PHE A 68 -17.47 -3.96 -2.64
CA PHE A 68 -17.25 -3.32 -1.35
C PHE A 68 -16.86 -1.85 -1.50
N GLU A 69 -15.93 -1.53 -2.39
CA GLU A 69 -15.40 -0.16 -2.52
C GLU A 69 -14.61 0.05 -3.82
N PHE A 70 -14.37 1.32 -4.13
CA PHE A 70 -13.44 1.80 -5.14
C PHE A 70 -12.44 2.79 -4.53
N ASN A 71 -11.16 2.59 -4.79
CA ASN A 71 -10.08 3.43 -4.27
C ASN A 71 -9.25 4.02 -5.40
N PHE A 72 -8.81 5.27 -5.24
CA PHE A 72 -7.97 5.95 -6.23
C PHE A 72 -6.85 6.75 -5.56
N TRP A 73 -5.65 6.59 -6.09
CA TRP A 73 -4.46 7.38 -5.80
C TRP A 73 -3.95 7.99 -7.09
N ILE A 74 -3.25 9.11 -6.98
CA ILE A 74 -2.64 9.78 -8.11
C ILE A 74 -1.18 10.05 -7.80
N THR A 75 -0.32 10.09 -8.82
CA THR A 75 1.09 10.45 -8.63
C THR A 75 1.23 11.84 -8.00
N ASN A 76 2.34 12.07 -7.28
CA ASN A 76 2.66 13.35 -6.65
C ASN A 76 2.65 14.49 -7.67
N ALA A 77 2.45 15.73 -7.21
CA ALA A 77 2.30 16.88 -8.10
C ALA A 77 3.57 17.20 -8.91
N ASP A 78 4.75 16.82 -8.39
CA ASP A 78 6.07 16.97 -9.01
C ASP A 78 6.55 15.72 -9.76
N PHE A 79 5.70 14.69 -9.87
CA PHE A 79 6.01 13.48 -10.61
C PHE A 79 6.32 13.77 -12.09
N VAL A 80 7.38 13.16 -12.60
CA VAL A 80 7.78 13.22 -14.00
C VAL A 80 7.86 11.81 -14.57
N TYR A 81 6.93 11.48 -15.46
CA TYR A 81 6.97 10.18 -16.14
C TYR A 81 8.20 10.06 -17.03
N THR A 82 8.95 8.97 -16.87
CA THR A 82 10.16 8.69 -17.63
C THR A 82 10.08 7.29 -18.23
N VAL A 83 10.07 7.21 -19.56
CA VAL A 83 10.09 5.93 -20.28
C VAL A 83 11.34 5.14 -19.91
N GLY A 84 11.17 3.86 -19.59
CA GLY A 84 12.22 2.96 -19.14
C GLY A 84 12.46 2.96 -17.62
N GLN A 85 11.78 3.82 -16.85
CA GLN A 85 11.84 3.82 -15.39
C GLN A 85 10.56 3.26 -14.78
N ASN A 86 10.70 2.25 -13.92
CA ASN A 86 9.57 1.68 -13.21
C ASN A 86 8.97 2.71 -12.26
N VAL A 87 7.64 2.77 -12.24
CA VAL A 87 6.90 3.57 -11.27
C VAL A 87 6.81 2.80 -9.95
N THR A 88 6.92 3.51 -8.84
CA THR A 88 6.89 2.97 -7.48
C THR A 88 5.80 3.62 -6.65
N PHE A 89 5.46 3.03 -5.50
CA PHE A 89 4.50 3.64 -4.57
C PHE A 89 4.97 4.97 -3.96
N ALA A 90 6.27 5.26 -3.97
CA ALA A 90 6.79 6.55 -3.53
C ALA A 90 6.43 7.69 -4.49
N ASP A 91 6.12 7.37 -5.75
CA ASP A 91 5.70 8.33 -6.77
C ASP A 91 4.24 8.77 -6.60
N PHE A 92 3.48 8.14 -5.70
CA PHE A 92 2.07 8.42 -5.42
C PHE A 92 1.87 9.21 -4.14
N GLU A 93 0.75 9.94 -4.10
CA GLU A 93 0.26 10.50 -2.85
C GLU A 93 0.02 9.37 -1.84
N SER A 94 0.45 9.60 -0.59
CA SER A 94 0.31 8.60 0.49
C SER A 94 -1.15 8.30 0.88
N THR A 95 -2.10 9.15 0.50
CA THR A 95 -3.52 9.03 0.79
C THR A 95 -4.33 8.91 -0.49
N GLN A 96 -5.46 8.20 -0.41
CA GLN A 96 -6.42 8.16 -1.52
C GLN A 96 -6.98 9.56 -1.74
N PHE A 97 -6.97 10.06 -2.98
CA PHE A 97 -7.73 11.27 -3.30
C PHE A 97 -9.24 10.96 -3.41
N CYS A 98 -9.58 9.68 -3.62
CA CYS A 98 -10.96 9.23 -3.70
C CYS A 98 -11.10 7.82 -3.10
N HIS A 99 -11.99 7.68 -2.11
CA HIS A 99 -12.48 6.42 -1.58
C HIS A 99 -13.99 6.43 -1.66
N GLN A 100 -14.56 5.47 -2.38
CA GLN A 100 -15.99 5.36 -2.62
C GLN A 100 -16.49 3.99 -2.17
N PRO A 101 -17.04 3.87 -0.95
CA PRO A 101 -17.66 2.63 -0.50
C PRO A 101 -18.93 2.36 -1.30
N TYR A 102 -19.28 1.09 -1.45
CA TYR A 102 -20.50 0.65 -2.12
C TYR A 102 -21.22 -0.40 -1.27
N ASN A 103 -22.54 -0.30 -1.21
CA ASN A 103 -23.39 -1.25 -0.51
C ASN A 103 -24.40 -1.83 -1.49
N ALA A 104 -24.27 -3.11 -1.82
CA ALA A 104 -25.18 -3.77 -2.75
C ALA A 104 -26.63 -3.89 -2.20
N SER A 105 -26.82 -3.82 -0.88
CA SER A 105 -28.15 -3.85 -0.26
C SER A 105 -28.86 -2.49 -0.30
N ASP A 106 -28.09 -1.42 -0.50
CA ASP A 106 -28.59 -0.05 -0.68
C ASP A 106 -27.69 0.69 -1.67
N THR A 107 -28.00 0.53 -2.95
CA THR A 107 -27.23 1.12 -4.05
C THR A 107 -27.32 2.64 -4.11
N THR A 108 -28.17 3.25 -3.28
CA THR A 108 -28.33 4.72 -3.19
C THR A 108 -27.56 5.33 -2.02
N ALA A 109 -27.01 4.51 -1.12
CA ALA A 109 -26.26 4.97 0.05
C ALA A 109 -25.03 5.82 -0.33
N ASN A 110 -24.44 5.58 -1.50
CA ASN A 110 -23.38 6.41 -2.05
C ASN A 110 -23.75 6.88 -3.48
N PRO A 111 -24.18 8.14 -3.66
CA PRO A 111 -24.55 8.66 -4.98
C PRO A 111 -23.37 8.78 -5.95
N ASN A 112 -22.13 8.71 -5.46
CA ASN A 112 -20.93 8.76 -6.30
C ASN A 112 -20.56 7.39 -6.89
N VAL A 113 -21.30 6.32 -6.59
CA VAL A 113 -21.09 5.00 -7.17
C VAL A 113 -22.40 4.52 -7.78
N VAL A 114 -22.50 4.59 -9.10
CA VAL A 114 -23.71 4.23 -9.83
C VAL A 114 -23.49 2.91 -10.57
N PRO A 115 -24.13 1.80 -10.13
CA PRO A 115 -24.11 0.55 -10.87
C PRO A 115 -25.00 0.63 -12.11
N ASN A 116 -24.52 0.10 -13.22
CA ASN A 116 -25.28 -0.15 -14.45
C ASN A 116 -25.24 -1.64 -14.76
N THR A 117 -26.26 -2.36 -14.28
CA THR A 117 -26.35 -3.82 -14.41
C THR A 117 -26.56 -4.27 -15.86
N THR A 118 -27.23 -3.46 -16.69
CA THR A 118 -27.44 -3.74 -18.11
C THR A 118 -26.12 -3.81 -18.88
N ASN A 119 -25.22 -2.87 -18.62
CA ASN A 119 -23.93 -2.78 -19.33
C ASN A 119 -22.78 -3.44 -18.58
N SER A 120 -23.04 -4.01 -17.39
CA SER A 120 -22.02 -4.53 -16.48
C SER A 120 -20.94 -3.49 -16.20
N THR A 121 -21.34 -2.29 -15.76
CA THR A 121 -20.40 -1.23 -15.38
C THR A 121 -20.72 -0.60 -14.03
N PHE A 122 -19.71 0.00 -13.42
CA PHE A 122 -19.86 0.99 -12.35
C PHE A 122 -19.35 2.34 -12.84
N THR A 123 -20.10 3.40 -12.59
CA THR A 123 -19.60 4.77 -12.73
C THR A 123 -19.25 5.30 -11.34
N VAL A 124 -17.99 5.70 -11.17
CA VAL A 124 -17.45 6.18 -9.89
C VAL A 124 -17.03 7.62 -10.05
N THR A 125 -17.67 8.52 -9.31
CA THR A 125 -17.43 9.95 -9.35
C THR A 125 -16.39 10.33 -8.31
N CYS A 126 -15.33 11.02 -8.74
CA CYS A 126 -14.22 11.45 -7.89
C CYS A 126 -13.79 12.87 -8.24
N ASN A 127 -13.36 13.63 -7.23
CA ASN A 127 -12.77 14.95 -7.45
C ASN A 127 -11.25 14.82 -7.64
N VAL A 128 -10.79 14.85 -8.89
CA VAL A 128 -9.39 14.62 -9.25
C VAL A 128 -8.54 15.86 -8.91
N PRO A 129 -7.43 15.70 -8.16
CA PRO A 129 -6.52 16.79 -7.85
C PRO A 129 -5.94 17.47 -9.09
N ALA A 130 -5.64 18.77 -8.98
CA ALA A 130 -4.92 19.51 -10.02
C ALA A 130 -3.54 18.90 -10.27
N ARG A 131 -3.22 18.71 -11.56
CA ARG A 131 -1.97 18.16 -12.08
C ARG A 131 -1.57 18.85 -13.38
N SER A 132 -0.33 18.66 -13.80
CA SER A 132 0.20 19.22 -15.04
C SER A 132 1.10 18.19 -15.75
N GLY A 133 0.81 17.85 -17.01
CA GLY A 133 1.58 16.85 -17.76
C GLY A 133 1.09 15.41 -17.55
N HIS A 134 1.98 14.43 -17.69
CA HIS A 134 1.66 13.00 -17.60
C HIS A 134 1.68 12.53 -16.15
N HIS A 135 0.51 12.13 -15.65
CA HIS A 135 0.33 11.51 -14.34
C HIS A 135 -0.36 10.15 -14.45
N ILE A 136 -0.20 9.35 -13.41
CA ILE A 136 -0.79 8.02 -13.32
C ILE A 136 -1.78 8.01 -12.16
N ILE A 137 -2.97 7.48 -12.42
CA ILE A 137 -3.96 7.17 -11.40
C ILE A 137 -3.94 5.66 -11.15
N LYS A 138 -3.62 5.24 -9.93
CA LYS A 138 -3.80 3.85 -9.48
C LYS A 138 -5.23 3.74 -8.97
N ALA A 139 -5.97 2.77 -9.48
CA ALA A 139 -7.33 2.50 -9.03
C ALA A 139 -7.49 1.04 -8.59
N GLU A 140 -8.35 0.84 -7.59
CA GLU A 140 -8.71 -0.47 -7.10
C GLU A 140 -10.23 -0.61 -7.00
N TRP A 141 -10.73 -1.79 -7.35
CA TRP A 141 -12.10 -2.22 -7.11
C TRP A 141 -12.08 -3.47 -6.24
N GLY A 142 -12.63 -3.40 -5.03
CA GLY A 142 -12.59 -4.48 -4.05
C GLY A 142 -13.94 -5.14 -3.82
N ARG A 143 -13.92 -6.45 -3.53
CA ARG A 143 -15.07 -7.24 -3.08
C ARG A 143 -14.97 -7.57 -1.59
N THR A 144 -16.11 -7.92 -0.99
CA THR A 144 -16.19 -8.31 0.42
C THR A 144 -15.59 -9.70 0.68
N ALA A 145 -15.41 -10.05 1.96
CA ALA A 145 -15.16 -11.43 2.35
C ALA A 145 -16.27 -12.37 1.83
N PRO A 146 -15.97 -13.67 1.59
CA PRO A 146 -14.74 -14.38 1.92
C PRO A 146 -13.64 -14.29 0.88
N THR A 147 -13.91 -13.82 -0.34
CA THR A 147 -12.91 -13.83 -1.41
C THR A 147 -11.87 -12.75 -1.21
N LEU A 148 -12.30 -11.56 -0.76
CA LEU A 148 -11.44 -10.36 -0.76
C LEU A 148 -10.81 -10.12 -2.14
N GLU A 149 -11.47 -10.58 -3.21
CA GLU A 149 -10.96 -10.40 -4.56
C GLU A 149 -10.95 -8.91 -4.89
N ARG A 150 -9.83 -8.44 -5.41
CA ARG A 150 -9.58 -7.04 -5.68
C ARG A 150 -8.89 -6.87 -7.02
N PHE A 151 -9.41 -5.96 -7.81
CA PHE A 151 -8.92 -5.64 -9.13
C PHE A 151 -8.13 -4.33 -9.09
N HIS A 152 -6.95 -4.33 -9.70
CA HIS A 152 -6.01 -3.22 -9.75
C HIS A 152 -5.84 -2.75 -11.19
N CYS A 153 -5.80 -1.44 -11.41
CA CYS A 153 -5.44 -0.86 -12.71
C CYS A 153 -4.72 0.48 -12.55
N CYS A 154 -4.00 0.87 -13.59
CA CYS A 154 -3.47 2.20 -13.77
C CYS A 154 -4.17 2.90 -14.93
N VAL A 155 -4.31 4.23 -14.82
CA VAL A 155 -4.80 5.11 -15.87
C VAL A 155 -3.76 6.21 -16.09
N ASP A 156 -3.18 6.23 -17.27
CA ASP A 156 -2.28 7.29 -17.71
C ASP A 156 -3.09 8.50 -18.21
N GLY A 157 -2.91 9.63 -17.54
CA GLY A 157 -3.64 10.88 -17.77
C GLY A 157 -2.70 12.02 -18.15
N LEU A 158 -3.10 12.78 -19.18
CA LEU A 158 -2.46 14.03 -19.58
C LEU A 158 -3.28 15.22 -19.07
N PHE A 159 -2.75 15.92 -18.08
CA PHE A 159 -3.39 17.08 -17.44
C PHE A 159 -2.81 18.38 -17.98
N GLY A 160 -3.42 18.93 -19.02
CA GLY A 160 -2.94 20.17 -19.66
C GLY A 160 -1.61 20.00 -20.43
N GLY A 161 -1.54 20.60 -21.61
CA GLY A 161 -0.38 20.55 -22.50
C GLY A 161 -0.42 19.42 -23.54
N THR A 162 0.48 19.50 -24.54
CA THR A 162 0.81 18.38 -25.43
C THR A 162 1.83 17.51 -24.68
N GLY A 163 1.52 16.23 -24.47
CA GLY A 163 2.31 15.29 -23.65
C GLY A 163 3.81 15.46 -23.86
N THR A 164 4.48 16.16 -22.94
CA THR A 164 5.93 16.23 -22.94
C THR A 164 6.41 14.98 -22.24
N VAL A 165 6.34 13.86 -22.95
CA VAL A 165 7.04 12.64 -22.56
C VAL A 165 8.51 13.01 -22.64
N VAL A 166 9.18 13.07 -21.48
CA VAL A 166 10.64 13.16 -21.44
C VAL A 166 11.13 11.78 -21.86
N THR A 167 11.21 11.57 -23.18
CA THR A 167 12.02 10.50 -23.74
C THR A 167 13.42 10.79 -23.28
N THR A 168 13.96 9.90 -22.46
CA THR A 168 15.34 9.97 -21.97
C THR A 168 16.26 10.16 -23.18
N ALA A 169 16.66 11.41 -23.44
CA ALA A 169 17.76 11.68 -24.33
C ALA A 169 18.96 10.99 -23.70
N ALA A 170 19.54 10.03 -24.42
CA ALA A 170 20.79 9.40 -24.02
C ALA A 170 21.75 10.51 -23.57
N VAL A 171 22.23 10.43 -22.33
CA VAL A 171 23.40 11.20 -21.91
C VAL A 171 24.53 10.75 -22.81
N SER A 172 24.71 11.47 -23.92
CA SER A 172 25.89 11.37 -24.75
C SER A 172 27.04 11.85 -23.89
N SER A 173 27.84 10.88 -23.44
CA SER A 173 29.16 11.08 -22.87
C SER A 173 29.98 11.90 -23.86
N THR A 174 30.01 13.22 -23.65
CA THR A 174 30.88 14.11 -24.41
C THR A 174 32.24 14.07 -23.72
N THR A 175 33.12 13.24 -24.27
CA THR A 175 34.54 13.20 -23.99
C THR A 175 35.10 14.61 -24.20
N THR A 176 35.45 15.31 -23.12
CA THR A 176 36.19 16.58 -23.22
C THR A 176 37.61 16.34 -22.72
N THR A 177 38.52 16.40 -23.67
CA THR A 177 39.97 16.27 -23.52
C THR A 177 40.55 17.49 -22.79
N THR A 178 41.30 17.18 -21.74
CA THR A 178 42.46 17.85 -21.12
C THR A 178 42.81 19.29 -21.54
N THR A 179 42.89 20.19 -20.55
CA THR A 179 44.00 21.15 -20.46
C THR A 179 44.47 21.29 -19.02
N THR A 180 45.73 20.91 -18.82
CA THR A 180 46.51 21.00 -17.59
C THR A 180 46.80 22.46 -17.25
N SER A 181 46.58 22.85 -16.01
CA SER A 181 47.23 24.02 -15.42
C SER A 181 47.64 23.72 -13.99
N THR A 182 48.96 23.64 -13.83
CA THR A 182 49.73 23.53 -12.60
C THR A 182 49.65 24.82 -11.79
N THR A 183 49.27 24.74 -10.52
CA THR A 183 49.73 25.71 -9.51
C THR A 183 49.84 25.03 -8.14
N THR A 184 50.89 25.43 -7.44
CA THR A 184 51.60 24.73 -6.37
C THR A 184 51.11 25.14 -4.98
N THR A 185 51.13 24.16 -4.04
CA THR A 185 51.32 24.26 -2.57
C THR A 185 50.52 25.27 -1.74
N THR A 186 49.79 24.77 -0.73
CA THR A 186 50.25 24.87 0.68
C THR A 186 49.49 23.93 1.62
N THR A 187 50.27 23.14 2.35
CA THR A 187 49.91 22.31 3.51
C THR A 187 49.63 23.15 4.75
N THR A 188 48.56 22.86 5.49
CA THR A 188 48.53 23.03 6.95
C THR A 188 47.80 21.87 7.61
N LYS A 189 48.55 21.11 8.42
CA LYS A 189 48.04 20.17 9.43
C LYS A 189 47.44 21.00 10.58
N SER A 190 46.29 20.56 11.10
CA SER A 190 45.89 20.90 12.46
C SER A 190 45.29 19.68 13.15
N THR A 191 45.92 19.34 14.27
CA THR A 191 45.63 18.29 15.26
C THR A 191 45.21 18.97 16.55
N THR A 192 44.11 18.57 17.21
CA THR A 192 43.85 18.63 18.68
C THR A 192 42.53 17.85 18.93
N VAL A 193 42.50 16.63 19.50
CA VAL A 193 42.51 16.18 20.92
C VAL A 193 41.21 16.45 21.72
N ILE A 194 40.47 15.35 21.94
CA ILE A 194 39.78 14.82 23.15
C ILE A 194 39.12 15.80 24.15
N ALA A 195 37.83 15.56 24.44
CA ALA A 195 37.28 15.67 25.81
C ALA A 195 36.13 14.67 26.05
N THR A 196 36.43 13.70 26.90
CA THR A 196 35.55 12.70 27.51
C THR A 196 34.77 13.32 28.67
N THR A 197 33.48 12.99 28.85
CA THR A 197 32.81 13.10 30.16
C THR A 197 31.84 11.94 30.35
N THR A 198 32.34 10.91 31.03
CA THR A 198 31.57 9.99 31.87
C THR A 198 31.24 10.67 33.18
N ASN A 199 30.03 10.50 33.70
CA ASN A 199 29.79 10.47 35.14
C ASN A 199 28.63 9.51 35.47
N THR A 200 28.96 8.65 36.43
CA THR A 200 28.20 7.54 37.01
C THR A 200 27.58 7.99 38.34
N THR A 201 26.78 7.10 38.96
CA THR A 201 26.27 7.05 40.36
C THR A 201 24.81 7.50 40.54
N THR A 202 23.95 6.89 41.36
CA THR A 202 23.90 5.63 42.13
C THR A 202 22.43 5.42 42.56
N SER A 203 22.04 4.17 42.76
CA SER A 203 20.78 3.67 43.32
C SER A 203 20.36 4.23 44.69
N THR A 204 19.06 4.29 44.98
CA THR A 204 18.53 4.03 46.33
C THR A 204 17.12 3.44 46.26
N ALA A 205 16.91 2.41 47.08
CA ALA A 205 15.73 1.56 47.21
C ALA A 205 14.67 2.14 48.19
N THR A 206 13.44 1.59 48.18
CA THR A 206 12.64 1.09 49.34
C THR A 206 11.17 0.80 48.91
N THR A 207 10.73 -0.47 48.90
CA THR A 207 9.74 -1.14 49.82
C THR A 207 8.25 -0.76 49.59
N LYS A 208 7.19 -1.58 49.68
CA LYS A 208 6.91 -3.01 50.00
C LYS A 208 5.36 -3.14 49.88
N SER A 209 4.81 -4.20 49.32
CA SER A 209 3.64 -4.91 49.89
C SER A 209 3.39 -6.24 49.17
N SER A 210 2.91 -7.20 49.93
CA SER A 210 3.01 -8.65 49.79
C SER A 210 1.66 -9.30 50.09
N THR A 211 1.29 -10.36 49.37
CA THR A 211 0.55 -11.60 49.79
C THR A 211 0.20 -12.40 48.53
N THR A 212 0.83 -13.53 48.15
CA THR A 212 0.76 -14.95 48.65
C THR A 212 -0.67 -15.50 48.56
N THR A 213 -1.00 -16.56 47.77
CA THR A 213 -0.78 -18.00 48.13
C THR A 213 -0.92 -19.04 46.97
N VAL A 214 0.02 -20.00 46.97
CA VAL A 214 0.01 -21.49 46.66
C VAL A 214 -0.52 -21.99 45.29
N GLN A 215 0.29 -22.43 44.32
CA GLN A 215 1.14 -23.65 44.16
C GLN A 215 0.39 -25.00 44.02
N THR A 216 0.44 -25.62 42.84
CA THR A 216 0.59 -27.08 42.71
C THR A 216 1.37 -27.38 41.43
N THR A 217 2.48 -28.09 41.61
CA THR A 217 3.47 -28.52 40.61
C THR A 217 3.16 -29.90 40.05
N ILE A 218 3.35 -30.12 38.74
CA ILE A 218 3.94 -31.35 38.19
C ILE A 218 4.84 -30.95 37.00
N ALA A 219 6.11 -31.35 37.06
CA ALA A 219 7.12 -31.14 36.02
C ALA A 219 6.99 -32.18 34.89
N THR A 220 7.47 -31.86 33.67
CA THR A 220 8.65 -32.49 33.03
C THR A 220 8.80 -32.06 31.55
N SER A 221 10.06 -31.88 31.15
CA SER A 221 10.65 -31.86 29.79
C SER A 221 10.73 -30.55 29.01
N THR A 222 12.00 -30.15 28.83
CA THR A 222 12.60 -29.23 27.88
C THR A 222 12.22 -29.51 26.42
N SER A 223 11.73 -28.47 25.74
CA SER A 223 12.09 -28.19 24.34
C SER A 223 11.95 -26.69 24.07
N THR A 224 13.01 -26.11 23.51
CA THR A 224 13.02 -24.76 22.94
C THR A 224 12.12 -24.74 21.71
N GLY A 225 10.96 -24.09 21.79
CA GLY A 225 10.01 -23.95 20.70
C GLY A 225 9.08 -22.76 20.92
N THR A 226 8.97 -21.92 19.91
CA THR A 226 8.11 -20.73 19.80
C THR A 226 6.69 -21.01 20.31
N ALA A 227 6.24 -20.24 21.30
CA ALA A 227 4.94 -20.42 21.96
C ALA A 227 3.77 -20.33 20.96
N SER A 228 3.12 -21.46 20.69
CA SER A 228 1.76 -21.51 20.14
C SER A 228 0.81 -20.98 21.22
N LYS A 229 0.28 -19.76 21.02
CA LYS A 229 -0.71 -19.18 21.93
C LYS A 229 -2.00 -20.02 21.89
N ALA A 230 -2.46 -20.48 23.06
CA ALA A 230 -3.72 -21.20 23.19
C ALA A 230 -4.90 -20.38 22.61
N CYS A 231 -5.92 -21.06 22.07
CA CYS A 231 -7.07 -20.38 21.47
C CYS A 231 -7.81 -19.48 22.48
N SER A 232 -8.33 -18.36 21.98
CA SER A 232 -9.12 -17.41 22.76
C SER A 232 -10.44 -18.05 23.20
N ALA A 233 -10.88 -17.72 24.41
CA ALA A 233 -12.17 -18.14 24.91
C ALA A 233 -13.30 -17.50 24.07
N LYS A 234 -14.52 -18.04 24.16
CA LYS A 234 -15.72 -17.40 23.58
C LYS A 234 -15.83 -15.97 24.11
N TYR A 235 -16.12 -15.02 23.23
CA TYR A 235 -16.11 -13.56 23.43
C TYR A 235 -14.72 -12.92 23.62
N GLY A 236 -13.64 -13.69 23.59
CA GLY A 236 -12.27 -13.20 23.63
C GLY A 236 -11.81 -12.61 22.29
N GLN A 237 -10.78 -11.77 22.34
CA GLN A 237 -10.15 -11.23 21.12
C GLN A 237 -9.36 -12.35 20.42
N CYS A 238 -9.57 -12.47 19.11
CA CYS A 238 -8.95 -13.48 18.26
C CYS A 238 -8.26 -12.88 17.04
N GLY A 239 -8.21 -11.55 16.94
CA GLY A 239 -7.64 -10.85 15.79
C GLY A 239 -7.71 -9.34 15.93
N GLY A 240 -7.18 -8.63 14.94
CA GLY A 240 -7.10 -7.17 14.90
C GLY A 240 -5.70 -6.68 14.56
N LEU A 241 -5.60 -5.50 13.96
CA LEU A 241 -4.32 -4.85 13.67
C LEU A 241 -3.49 -4.71 14.96
N ASN A 242 -2.22 -5.12 14.89
CA ASN A 242 -1.28 -5.19 16.02
C ASN A 242 -1.63 -6.19 17.14
N TRP A 243 -2.66 -7.04 16.96
CA TRP A 243 -2.95 -8.11 17.90
C TRP A 243 -1.89 -9.21 17.80
N THR A 244 -1.13 -9.41 18.87
CA THR A 244 -0.14 -10.50 18.95
C THR A 244 -0.68 -11.73 19.67
N GLY A 245 -1.94 -11.72 20.11
CA GLY A 245 -2.55 -12.75 20.94
C GLY A 245 -3.05 -13.97 20.15
N ALA A 246 -4.02 -14.69 20.72
CA ALA A 246 -4.57 -15.88 20.10
C ALA A 246 -5.28 -15.55 18.78
N THR A 247 -5.13 -16.40 17.77
CA THR A 247 -5.75 -16.25 16.43
C THR A 247 -6.85 -17.28 16.15
N CYS A 248 -7.14 -18.15 17.12
CA CYS A 248 -8.16 -19.18 17.06
C CYS A 248 -9.11 -19.08 18.26
N CYS A 249 -10.28 -19.71 18.17
CA CYS A 249 -11.32 -19.73 19.21
C CYS A 249 -11.56 -21.17 19.70
N VAL A 250 -11.79 -21.35 21.00
CA VAL A 250 -11.93 -22.69 21.62
C VAL A 250 -13.16 -23.46 21.13
N SER A 251 -14.28 -22.79 20.85
CA SER A 251 -15.53 -23.44 20.45
C SER A 251 -16.46 -22.50 19.67
N SER A 252 -15.89 -21.55 18.93
CA SER A 252 -16.61 -20.50 18.22
C SER A 252 -15.79 -20.06 17.00
N SER A 253 -16.27 -19.08 16.23
CA SER A 253 -15.54 -18.55 15.08
C SER A 253 -14.97 -17.17 15.39
N CYS A 254 -13.82 -16.83 14.81
CA CYS A 254 -13.26 -15.50 14.94
C CYS A 254 -13.95 -14.54 13.96
N SER A 255 -14.80 -13.65 14.48
CA SER A 255 -15.55 -12.68 13.69
C SER A 255 -14.90 -11.30 13.78
N VAL A 256 -14.61 -10.69 12.64
CA VAL A 256 -14.05 -9.32 12.58
C VAL A 256 -15.12 -8.32 12.99
N THR A 257 -14.85 -7.49 13.99
CA THR A 257 -15.75 -6.39 14.39
C THR A 257 -15.30 -5.07 13.79
N ASN A 258 -14.00 -4.81 13.80
CA ASN A 258 -13.38 -3.64 13.16
C ASN A 258 -11.89 -3.95 12.87
N PRO A 259 -11.16 -3.07 12.16
CA PRO A 259 -9.78 -3.34 11.77
C PRO A 259 -8.82 -3.66 12.91
N TYR A 260 -9.09 -3.18 14.13
CA TYR A 260 -8.24 -3.37 15.31
C TYR A 260 -8.74 -4.47 16.25
N TYR A 261 -9.90 -5.08 15.96
CA TYR A 261 -10.56 -6.01 16.88
C TYR A 261 -11.41 -7.07 16.16
N SER A 262 -11.08 -8.34 16.41
CA SER A 262 -11.91 -9.50 16.06
C SER A 262 -12.25 -10.29 17.31
N GLN A 263 -13.49 -10.77 17.42
CA GLN A 263 -14.02 -11.46 18.60
C GLN A 263 -14.48 -12.88 18.28
N CYS A 264 -14.24 -13.80 19.20
CA CYS A 264 -14.78 -15.15 19.17
C CYS A 264 -16.30 -15.16 19.43
N LEU A 265 -17.12 -15.48 18.43
CA LEU A 265 -18.58 -15.54 18.53
C LEU A 265 -19.15 -16.91 18.12
#